data_AF-A0AAE3JB01-F1
#
_entry.id   AF-A0AAE3JB01-F1
#
_cell.length_a   1.000
_cell.length_b   1.000
_cell.length_c   1.000
_cell.angle_alpha   90.00
_cell.angle_beta   90.00
_cell.angle_gamma   90.00
#
_symmetry.space_group_name_H-M   'P 1'
#
loop_
_entity.id
_entity.type
_entity.pdbx_description
1 polymer ?
#
loop_
_entity_poly.entity_id
_entity_poly.type
_entity_poly.pdbx_seq_one_letter_code
_entity_poly.pdbx_strand_id
1 'polypeptide(L)'
;GYNGEKGEQHMRTLTAMAREIGFDLPLYTATGWGGAVTGGLLPVMGGYCEAPWDQRITEIEPNSNYVFSHIRNDALIASDHHVDDTVTFNQDDFPYLTAELGGGLQVTKHRRPIVSGNDVGAMSLTKLGSGVGLLGYYMYHGGSNPDSKLSTLQESRATGYSNDLPEINYDFNAPIRQYGTISDNYREIRLLAYFLQDFGGDLAVLPADIDPEFVKPGDTHTLRMSIRHDDSHGYIFVNNYQRRLTMDDHKDVVLEGKTKGEPVRFPKTDIASGEYAFYPYNMKLKNAVLVSALATPLCKLSCKDEDVYVFYGDKDPQFTWDGTPAKVLHLSRADALSAARVTLKDHQEYLVLSDDFVWEESGVLRVVGGEETIIRTFPKLSKDVLPADFKEIAGEGELTVYKRSQNNANVQTSVLFAQSAKTSEELSGKLVNSCGQPETLNGDEKIYEISMQYERENRNGRKEGYDCILSFDYACESMELFVNGRKVNDYFYTGQKALFSLGYFDFPTKITAVLHPLHEGDHIYLQEWPKMDDKKACWIEAVTLTEQFA
;
A
#
# COMPACT_ATOMS: atom_id res chain seq x y z
N GLY A 1 -25.13 -16.68 0.58
CA GLY A 1 -25.22 -17.59 -0.59
C GLY A 1 -25.76 -18.94 -0.16
N TYR A 2 -25.65 -19.98 -0.99
CA TYR A 2 -25.83 -21.37 -0.53
C TYR A 2 -24.59 -21.82 0.24
N ASN A 3 -24.79 -22.57 1.34
CA ASN A 3 -23.71 -23.14 2.16
C ASN A 3 -23.71 -24.67 2.04
N GLY A 4 -22.68 -25.32 2.59
CA GLY A 4 -22.53 -26.78 2.60
C GLY A 4 -22.48 -27.37 1.18
N GLU A 5 -22.87 -28.64 1.04
CA GLU A 5 -22.75 -29.36 -0.25
C GLU A 5 -23.48 -28.67 -1.41
N LYS A 6 -24.58 -27.96 -1.13
CA LYS A 6 -25.29 -27.20 -2.17
C LYS A 6 -24.46 -26.03 -2.70
N GLY A 7 -23.74 -25.33 -1.81
CA GLY A 7 -22.81 -24.26 -2.20
C GLY A 7 -21.58 -24.83 -2.90
N GLU A 8 -21.03 -25.92 -2.39
CA GLU A 8 -19.90 -26.64 -3.01
C GLU A 8 -20.22 -27.10 -4.45
N GLN A 9 -21.39 -27.72 -4.66
CA GLN A 9 -21.84 -28.11 -5.99
C GLN A 9 -22.06 -26.90 -6.90
N HIS A 10 -22.53 -25.77 -6.37
CA HIS A 10 -22.67 -24.54 -7.14
C HIS A 10 -21.31 -24.05 -7.65
N MET A 11 -20.29 -23.99 -6.78
CA MET A 11 -18.92 -23.63 -7.16
C MET A 11 -18.36 -24.58 -8.21
N ARG A 12 -18.51 -25.90 -8.03
CA ARG A 12 -18.09 -26.91 -9.03
C ARG A 12 -18.76 -26.69 -10.39
N THR A 13 -20.04 -26.32 -10.41
CA THR A 13 -20.76 -26.00 -11.65
C THR A 13 -20.19 -24.74 -12.31
N LEU A 14 -19.93 -23.66 -11.56
CA LEU A 14 -19.30 -22.45 -12.09
C LEU A 14 -17.91 -22.73 -12.68
N THR A 15 -17.09 -23.53 -11.98
CA THR A 15 -15.77 -23.95 -12.48
C THR A 15 -15.88 -24.76 -13.76
N ALA A 16 -16.83 -25.70 -13.85
CA ALA A 16 -17.05 -26.49 -15.05
C ALA A 16 -17.47 -25.61 -16.25
N MET A 17 -18.37 -24.64 -16.02
CA MET A 17 -18.77 -23.67 -17.05
C MET A 17 -17.59 -22.81 -17.53
N ALA A 18 -16.74 -22.34 -16.61
CA ALA A 18 -15.55 -21.57 -16.96
C ALA A 18 -14.58 -22.38 -17.85
N ARG A 19 -14.37 -23.66 -17.52
CA ARG A 19 -13.54 -24.58 -18.32
C ARG A 19 -14.15 -24.86 -19.69
N GLU A 20 -15.46 -25.07 -19.77
CA GLU A 20 -16.17 -25.34 -21.02
C GLU A 20 -16.00 -24.20 -22.04
N ILE A 21 -15.96 -22.94 -21.57
CA ILE A 21 -15.75 -21.77 -22.43
C ILE A 21 -14.26 -21.43 -22.67
N GLY A 22 -13.33 -22.28 -22.21
CA GLY A 22 -11.91 -22.18 -22.53
C GLY A 22 -11.01 -21.55 -21.47
N PHE A 23 -11.51 -21.24 -20.27
CA PHE A 23 -10.63 -20.91 -19.13
C PHE A 23 -10.05 -22.19 -18.55
N ASP A 24 -9.09 -22.81 -19.25
CA ASP A 24 -8.32 -23.96 -18.77
C ASP A 24 -6.99 -23.48 -18.16
N LEU A 25 -7.06 -23.02 -16.92
CA LEU A 25 -5.94 -22.43 -16.18
C LEU A 25 -5.29 -23.45 -15.21
N PRO A 26 -3.99 -23.32 -14.91
CA PRO A 26 -3.32 -24.19 -13.96
C PRO A 26 -3.81 -24.00 -12.51
N LEU A 27 -4.36 -22.83 -12.19
CA LEU A 27 -4.83 -22.47 -10.86
C LEU A 27 -6.20 -21.79 -10.94
N TYR A 28 -7.08 -22.14 -10.00
CA TYR A 28 -8.35 -21.47 -9.75
C TYR A 28 -8.42 -21.19 -8.26
N THR A 29 -8.79 -19.97 -7.91
CA THR A 29 -8.92 -19.54 -6.53
C THR A 29 -10.38 -19.29 -6.17
N ALA A 30 -10.68 -19.38 -4.88
CA ALA A 30 -11.94 -18.96 -4.29
C ALA A 30 -11.67 -18.33 -2.92
N THR A 31 -12.49 -17.36 -2.54
CA THR A 31 -12.47 -16.80 -1.19
C THR A 31 -12.61 -17.91 -0.15
N GLY A 32 -11.70 -17.97 0.82
CA GLY A 32 -11.66 -19.01 1.86
C GLY A 32 -12.06 -18.56 3.26
N TRP A 33 -12.27 -17.25 3.46
CA TRP A 33 -12.65 -16.69 4.76
C TRP A 33 -14.18 -16.59 4.93
N GLY A 34 -14.65 -16.36 6.16
CA GLY A 34 -16.05 -16.02 6.45
C GLY A 34 -17.10 -17.10 6.12
N GLY A 35 -16.73 -18.39 6.19
CA GLY A 35 -17.63 -19.49 5.85
C GLY A 35 -17.90 -19.68 4.35
N ALA A 36 -17.12 -19.05 3.47
CA ALA A 36 -17.23 -19.22 2.02
C ALA A 36 -16.98 -20.68 1.60
N VAL A 37 -17.74 -21.17 0.60
CA VAL A 37 -17.56 -22.48 -0.04
C VAL A 37 -16.55 -22.36 -1.19
N THR A 38 -15.63 -23.31 -1.31
CA THR A 38 -14.54 -23.21 -2.29
C THR A 38 -14.76 -24.09 -3.52
N GLY A 39 -15.59 -25.13 -3.43
CA GLY A 39 -15.74 -26.09 -4.53
C GLY A 39 -14.51 -26.97 -4.75
N GLY A 40 -13.55 -26.96 -3.83
CA GLY A 40 -12.22 -27.58 -4.00
C GLY A 40 -11.22 -26.73 -4.76
N LEU A 41 -11.53 -25.46 -5.04
CA LEU A 41 -10.59 -24.48 -5.59
C LEU A 41 -9.60 -24.01 -4.49
N LEU A 42 -8.49 -23.39 -4.89
CA LEU A 42 -7.48 -22.89 -3.95
C LEU A 42 -8.08 -21.79 -3.07
N PRO A 43 -8.19 -22.00 -1.74
CA PRO A 43 -8.69 -20.98 -0.84
C PRO A 43 -7.69 -19.83 -0.74
N VAL A 44 -8.15 -18.62 -0.98
CA VAL A 44 -7.39 -17.40 -0.72
C VAL A 44 -7.98 -16.66 0.48
N MET A 45 -7.10 -16.26 1.38
CA MET A 45 -7.46 -15.59 2.63
C MET A 45 -7.23 -14.08 2.51
N GLY A 46 -7.62 -13.33 3.53
CA GLY A 46 -7.41 -11.89 3.63
C GLY A 46 -6.95 -11.47 5.01
N GLY A 47 -6.80 -10.16 5.17
CA GLY A 47 -6.68 -9.52 6.47
C GLY A 47 -6.43 -8.05 6.32
N TYR A 48 -7.00 -7.22 7.19
CA TYR A 48 -6.85 -5.77 7.11
C TYR A 48 -6.29 -5.20 8.40
N CYS A 49 -5.60 -4.07 8.32
CA CYS A 49 -5.06 -3.38 9.49
C CYS A 49 -6.14 -2.76 10.38
N GLU A 50 -7.33 -2.49 9.83
CA GLU A 50 -8.47 -1.88 10.49
C GLU A 50 -9.76 -2.23 9.73
N ALA A 51 -10.94 -2.06 10.34
CA ALA A 51 -12.22 -2.52 9.78
C ALA A 51 -13.18 -1.34 9.51
N PRO A 52 -13.13 -0.69 8.34
CA PRO A 52 -13.96 0.49 8.03
C PRO A 52 -15.45 0.17 7.87
N TRP A 53 -15.82 -1.10 7.69
CA TRP A 53 -17.21 -1.57 7.65
C TRP A 53 -17.76 -1.91 9.05
N ASP A 54 -16.94 -1.93 10.12
CA ASP A 54 -17.44 -2.11 11.48
C ASP A 54 -18.46 -1.01 11.81
N GLN A 55 -19.61 -1.40 12.36
CA GLN A 55 -20.71 -0.47 12.64
C GLN A 55 -20.44 0.42 13.87
N ARG A 56 -19.44 0.07 14.68
CA ARG A 56 -19.03 0.88 15.83
C ARG A 56 -18.31 2.14 15.35
N ILE A 57 -18.65 3.25 15.99
CA ILE A 57 -18.01 4.56 15.78
C ILE A 57 -16.93 4.87 16.85
N THR A 58 -16.38 3.83 17.49
CA THR A 58 -15.32 3.93 18.50
C THR A 58 -14.03 3.28 17.99
N GLU A 59 -12.92 3.50 18.69
CA GLU A 59 -11.73 2.66 18.49
C GLU A 59 -12.11 1.18 18.76
N ILE A 60 -11.53 0.26 17.97
CA ILE A 60 -11.76 -1.18 18.10
C ILE A 60 -10.55 -1.86 18.74
N GLU A 61 -10.71 -3.15 19.03
CA GLU A 61 -9.73 -3.95 19.74
C GLU A 61 -8.41 -4.07 18.95
N PRO A 62 -7.26 -4.28 19.64
CA PRO A 62 -5.99 -4.52 18.97
C PRO A 62 -6.07 -5.69 17.99
N ASN A 63 -5.60 -5.44 16.77
CA ASN A 63 -5.77 -6.33 15.63
C ASN A 63 -4.83 -7.55 15.68
N SER A 64 -5.39 -8.75 15.47
CA SER A 64 -4.66 -10.02 15.44
C SER A 64 -3.74 -10.21 14.24
N ASN A 65 -3.89 -9.41 13.18
CA ASN A 65 -3.02 -9.46 12.00
C ASN A 65 -1.56 -9.06 12.28
N TYR A 66 -1.26 -8.57 13.48
CA TYR A 66 0.08 -8.25 13.98
C TYR A 66 0.64 -9.32 14.95
N VAL A 67 -0.02 -10.47 15.07
CA VAL A 67 0.46 -11.61 15.86
C VAL A 67 0.69 -12.80 14.93
N PHE A 68 1.87 -13.44 15.03
CA PHE A 68 2.14 -14.67 14.29
C PHE A 68 1.15 -15.75 14.74
N SER A 69 0.48 -16.41 13.80
CA SER A 69 -0.55 -17.40 14.13
C SER A 69 -0.78 -18.40 13.00
N HIS A 70 -1.12 -19.64 13.36
CA HIS A 70 -1.62 -20.63 12.41
C HIS A 70 -3.07 -20.39 12.00
N ILE A 71 -3.78 -19.44 12.64
CA ILE A 71 -5.15 -19.07 12.28
C ILE A 71 -5.14 -18.28 10.97
N ARG A 72 -5.74 -18.87 9.93
CA ARG A 72 -5.79 -18.28 8.58
C ARG A 72 -6.96 -17.30 8.36
N ASN A 73 -8.05 -17.44 9.11
CA ASN A 73 -9.28 -16.63 8.96
C ASN A 73 -9.16 -15.31 9.74
N ASP A 74 -9.60 -14.22 9.14
CA ASP A 74 -9.71 -12.91 9.81
C ASP A 74 -11.19 -12.56 10.04
N ALA A 75 -11.61 -12.60 11.31
CA ALA A 75 -12.98 -12.33 11.73
C ALA A 75 -13.40 -10.85 11.56
N LEU A 76 -12.43 -9.94 11.36
CA LEU A 76 -12.76 -8.54 11.09
C LEU A 76 -13.28 -8.34 9.67
N ILE A 77 -12.95 -9.19 8.70
CA ILE A 77 -13.39 -9.03 7.31
C ILE A 77 -14.90 -9.19 7.21
N ALA A 78 -15.58 -8.24 6.56
CA ALA A 78 -17.02 -8.27 6.35
C ALA A 78 -17.83 -8.46 7.65
N SER A 79 -17.35 -7.88 8.75
CA SER A 79 -17.99 -8.01 10.08
C SER A 79 -19.41 -7.41 10.12
N ASP A 80 -19.74 -6.54 9.17
CA ASP A 80 -21.08 -6.00 8.91
C ASP A 80 -22.05 -7.03 8.28
N HIS A 81 -21.53 -8.13 7.74
CA HIS A 81 -22.32 -9.21 7.16
C HIS A 81 -22.54 -10.40 8.11
N HIS A 82 -22.07 -10.34 9.36
CA HIS A 82 -22.13 -11.44 10.34
C HIS A 82 -21.64 -12.78 9.78
N VAL A 83 -20.49 -12.75 9.11
CA VAL A 83 -19.87 -13.95 8.52
C VAL A 83 -19.49 -14.98 9.59
N ASP A 84 -19.46 -16.26 9.20
CA ASP A 84 -19.07 -17.37 10.08
C ASP A 84 -17.55 -17.38 10.27
N ASP A 85 -17.09 -17.49 11.53
CA ASP A 85 -15.67 -17.52 11.86
C ASP A 85 -14.97 -18.84 11.44
N THR A 86 -15.74 -19.84 10.99
CA THR A 86 -15.22 -21.14 10.59
C THR A 86 -14.92 -21.22 9.09
N VAL A 87 -13.78 -21.79 8.74
CA VAL A 87 -13.46 -22.16 7.35
C VAL A 87 -14.21 -23.44 6.96
N THR A 88 -14.58 -23.56 5.69
CA THR A 88 -15.37 -24.70 5.18
C THR A 88 -14.53 -25.83 4.59
N PHE A 89 -13.20 -25.69 4.60
CA PHE A 89 -12.23 -26.62 4.01
C PHE A 89 -11.19 -27.08 5.04
N ASN A 90 -10.56 -28.22 4.79
CA ASN A 90 -9.42 -28.68 5.57
C ASN A 90 -8.18 -27.87 5.18
N GLN A 91 -7.60 -27.13 6.12
CA GLN A 91 -6.47 -26.24 5.86
C GLN A 91 -5.18 -26.99 5.51
N ASP A 92 -5.05 -28.26 5.93
CA ASP A 92 -3.88 -29.09 5.64
C ASP A 92 -3.83 -29.54 4.17
N ASP A 93 -4.97 -29.49 3.47
CA ASP A 93 -5.05 -29.89 2.05
C ASP A 93 -4.55 -28.78 1.10
N PHE A 94 -4.36 -27.55 1.61
CA PHE A 94 -4.06 -26.37 0.79
C PHE A 94 -2.93 -25.51 1.37
N PRO A 95 -2.08 -24.92 0.50
CA PRO A 95 -1.12 -23.92 0.97
C PRO A 95 -1.84 -22.71 1.56
N TYR A 96 -1.19 -22.01 2.49
CA TYR A 96 -1.72 -20.76 3.02
C TYR A 96 -1.44 -19.62 2.04
N LEU A 97 -2.47 -19.12 1.36
CA LEU A 97 -2.39 -18.04 0.37
C LEU A 97 -3.27 -16.86 0.77
N THR A 98 -2.86 -15.64 0.46
CA THR A 98 -3.72 -14.45 0.57
C THR A 98 -3.98 -13.85 -0.81
N ALA A 99 -5.19 -13.32 -1.02
CA ALA A 99 -5.52 -12.47 -2.16
C ALA A 99 -6.08 -11.11 -1.72
N GLU A 100 -6.58 -11.03 -0.49
CA GLU A 100 -7.27 -9.86 0.05
C GLU A 100 -6.59 -9.37 1.34
N LEU A 101 -5.25 -9.33 1.33
CA LEU A 101 -4.54 -8.61 2.37
C LEU A 101 -4.67 -7.11 2.10
N GLY A 102 -5.07 -6.32 3.08
CA GLY A 102 -5.26 -4.88 2.95
C GLY A 102 -3.99 -4.17 2.49
N GLY A 103 -3.90 -3.82 1.22
CA GLY A 103 -2.84 -2.92 0.71
C GLY A 103 -3.07 -1.46 1.12
N GLY A 104 -4.32 -1.16 1.50
CA GLY A 104 -4.82 0.08 2.05
C GLY A 104 -6.16 -0.20 2.73
N LEU A 105 -6.97 0.85 2.90
CA LEU A 105 -8.35 0.75 3.33
C LEU A 105 -9.24 1.78 2.64
N GLN A 106 -10.37 1.32 2.13
CA GLN A 106 -11.47 2.23 1.79
C GLN A 106 -12.14 2.76 3.04
N VAL A 107 -12.47 4.04 3.03
CA VAL A 107 -13.18 4.69 4.13
C VAL A 107 -14.68 4.66 3.86
N THR A 108 -15.47 4.49 4.92
CA THR A 108 -16.94 4.57 4.84
C THR A 108 -17.43 5.87 5.47
N LYS A 109 -18.67 6.25 5.19
CA LYS A 109 -19.27 7.47 5.72
C LYS A 109 -19.18 7.56 7.25
N HIS A 110 -19.41 6.45 7.95
CA HIS A 110 -19.43 6.42 9.42
C HIS A 110 -18.08 6.03 10.06
N ARG A 111 -17.13 5.45 9.32
CA ARG A 111 -15.84 5.01 9.90
C ARG A 111 -14.67 5.22 8.94
N ARG A 112 -13.75 6.10 9.35
CA ARG A 112 -12.71 6.66 8.47
C ARG A 112 -11.32 6.52 9.10
N PRO A 113 -10.78 5.29 9.15
CA PRO A 113 -9.45 5.05 9.70
C PRO A 113 -8.36 5.59 8.78
N ILE A 114 -7.19 5.86 9.36
CA ILE A 114 -5.98 6.22 8.62
C ILE A 114 -5.06 4.99 8.56
N VAL A 115 -4.53 4.71 7.37
CA VAL A 115 -3.55 3.64 7.13
C VAL A 115 -2.20 4.26 6.85
N SER A 116 -1.16 3.71 7.48
CA SER A 116 0.24 4.01 7.25
C SER A 116 0.98 2.82 6.66
N GLY A 117 2.15 3.06 6.06
CA GLY A 117 3.02 2.02 5.53
C GLY A 117 3.33 0.95 6.58
N ASN A 118 3.60 1.35 7.82
CA ASN A 118 3.88 0.41 8.91
C ASN A 118 2.72 -0.52 9.23
N ASP A 119 1.47 -0.03 9.12
CA ASP A 119 0.29 -0.87 9.32
C ASP A 119 0.24 -2.02 8.31
N VAL A 120 0.61 -1.74 7.05
CA VAL A 120 0.60 -2.72 5.94
C VAL A 120 1.85 -3.60 5.97
N GLY A 121 3.03 -3.01 6.19
CA GLY A 121 4.32 -3.71 6.23
C GLY A 121 4.40 -4.73 7.35
N ALA A 122 4.06 -4.34 8.59
CA ALA A 122 4.10 -5.24 9.74
C ALA A 122 3.07 -6.38 9.63
N MET A 123 1.86 -6.09 9.12
CA MET A 123 0.85 -7.11 8.85
C MET A 123 1.34 -8.10 7.79
N SER A 124 1.88 -7.62 6.68
CA SER A 124 2.38 -8.45 5.58
C SER A 124 3.55 -9.34 6.01
N LEU A 125 4.49 -8.78 6.79
CA LEU A 125 5.58 -9.54 7.40
C LEU A 125 5.04 -10.62 8.36
N THR A 126 4.05 -10.26 9.18
CA THR A 126 3.43 -11.20 10.14
C THR A 126 2.79 -12.38 9.42
N LYS A 127 2.05 -12.12 8.33
CA LYS A 127 1.47 -13.17 7.48
C LYS A 127 2.54 -14.04 6.84
N LEU A 128 3.61 -13.44 6.32
CA LEU A 128 4.72 -14.16 5.72
C LEU A 128 5.42 -15.10 6.72
N GLY A 129 5.70 -14.60 7.93
CA GLY A 129 6.28 -15.37 9.03
C GLY A 129 5.31 -16.42 9.59
N SER A 130 4.00 -16.25 9.43
CA SER A 130 2.97 -17.24 9.80
C SER A 130 2.82 -18.38 8.78
N GLY A 131 3.64 -18.41 7.73
CA GLY A 131 3.67 -19.49 6.75
C GLY A 131 2.91 -19.21 5.45
N VAL A 132 2.50 -17.96 5.18
CA VAL A 132 1.91 -17.60 3.89
C VAL A 132 2.90 -17.87 2.75
N GLY A 133 2.44 -18.56 1.71
CA GLY A 133 3.21 -18.89 0.50
C GLY A 133 2.96 -17.95 -0.68
N LEU A 134 1.91 -17.12 -0.61
CA LEU A 134 1.60 -16.11 -1.62
C LEU A 134 0.94 -14.90 -0.95
N LEU A 135 1.53 -13.71 -1.13
CA LEU A 135 0.96 -12.44 -0.68
C LEU A 135 0.22 -11.77 -1.83
N GLY A 136 -1.11 -11.72 -1.73
CA GLY A 136 -1.98 -10.94 -2.61
C GLY A 136 -2.70 -9.84 -1.83
N TYR A 137 -2.86 -8.69 -2.48
CA TYR A 137 -3.33 -7.46 -1.84
C TYR A 137 -4.62 -6.93 -2.46
N TYR A 138 -5.56 -6.52 -1.59
CA TYR A 138 -6.77 -5.80 -1.96
C TYR A 138 -6.82 -4.45 -1.22
N MET A 139 -6.92 -3.31 -1.90
CA MET A 139 -6.57 -3.07 -3.30
C MET A 139 -5.06 -2.80 -3.43
N TYR A 140 -4.47 -3.16 -4.56
CA TYR A 140 -3.09 -2.78 -4.89
C TYR A 140 -3.00 -1.42 -5.62
N HIS A 141 -3.96 -1.16 -6.50
CA HIS A 141 -4.19 0.14 -7.11
C HIS A 141 -5.62 0.55 -6.78
N GLY A 142 -5.78 1.73 -6.21
CA GLY A 142 -7.08 2.36 -6.10
C GLY A 142 -7.62 2.77 -7.46
N GLY A 143 -8.58 3.68 -7.46
CA GLY A 143 -9.13 4.22 -8.69
C GLY A 143 -10.38 5.05 -8.44
N SER A 144 -11.26 5.00 -9.41
CA SER A 144 -12.56 5.68 -9.35
C SER A 144 -13.65 4.71 -9.76
N ASN A 145 -14.78 4.78 -9.07
CA ASN A 145 -16.01 4.16 -9.56
C ASN A 145 -16.35 4.80 -10.91
N PRO A 146 -16.53 4.01 -11.99
CA PRO A 146 -16.77 4.58 -13.30
C PRO A 146 -18.20 5.13 -13.42
N ASP A 147 -18.35 6.10 -14.32
CA ASP A 147 -19.67 6.61 -14.67
C ASP A 147 -20.56 5.49 -15.23
N SER A 148 -21.81 5.45 -14.77
CA SER A 148 -22.86 4.59 -15.32
C SER A 148 -23.98 5.44 -15.94
N LYS A 149 -24.75 4.81 -16.84
CA LYS A 149 -25.78 5.49 -17.64
C LYS A 149 -27.09 5.74 -16.89
N LEU A 150 -27.40 4.94 -15.87
CA LEU A 150 -28.72 4.92 -15.23
C LEU A 150 -28.69 5.30 -13.75
N SER A 151 -27.59 5.02 -13.07
CA SER A 151 -27.36 5.27 -11.66
C SER A 151 -25.88 5.46 -11.41
N THR A 152 -25.50 5.89 -10.21
CA THR A 152 -24.12 5.74 -9.74
C THR A 152 -23.80 4.24 -9.55
N LEU A 153 -22.52 3.89 -9.49
CA LEU A 153 -22.04 2.55 -9.11
C LEU A 153 -21.61 2.47 -7.65
N GLN A 154 -22.02 3.46 -6.85
CA GLN A 154 -21.69 3.60 -5.45
C GLN A 154 -22.22 2.41 -4.64
N GLU A 155 -21.34 1.83 -3.83
CA GLU A 155 -21.73 0.97 -2.71
C GLU A 155 -22.39 1.85 -1.64
N SER A 156 -23.72 1.75 -1.52
CA SER A 156 -24.51 2.59 -0.61
C SER A 156 -25.66 1.84 0.04
N ARG A 157 -26.10 2.33 1.21
CA ARG A 157 -27.30 1.81 1.89
C ARG A 157 -28.56 2.00 1.06
N ALA A 158 -28.62 3.06 0.25
CA ALA A 158 -29.71 3.31 -0.67
C ALA A 158 -29.85 2.21 -1.74
N THR A 159 -28.75 1.54 -2.11
CA THR A 159 -28.74 0.41 -3.07
C THR A 159 -28.74 -0.96 -2.39
N GLY A 160 -28.87 -1.02 -1.06
CA GLY A 160 -28.95 -2.25 -0.28
C GLY A 160 -27.60 -2.77 0.24
N TYR A 161 -26.52 -1.99 0.09
CA TYR A 161 -25.23 -2.28 0.74
C TYR A 161 -25.26 -1.91 2.23
N SER A 162 -24.36 -2.46 3.03
CA SER A 162 -24.33 -2.24 4.48
C SER A 162 -23.78 -0.86 4.88
N ASN A 163 -22.95 -0.25 4.01
CA ASN A 163 -22.22 0.99 4.27
C ASN A 163 -22.43 2.01 3.15
N ASP A 164 -22.02 3.24 3.38
CA ASP A 164 -21.99 4.29 2.35
C ASP A 164 -20.53 4.61 2.06
N LEU A 165 -20.09 4.37 0.83
CA LEU A 165 -18.76 4.74 0.32
C LEU A 165 -18.86 6.07 -0.46
N PRO A 166 -17.74 6.72 -0.81
CA PRO A 166 -17.76 7.78 -1.82
C PRO A 166 -18.40 7.30 -3.13
N GLU A 167 -19.06 8.21 -3.83
CA GLU A 167 -19.71 7.97 -5.12
C GLU A 167 -18.68 7.62 -6.19
N ILE A 168 -17.59 8.39 -6.27
CA ILE A 168 -16.55 8.28 -7.29
C ILE A 168 -15.23 7.81 -6.68
N ASN A 169 -14.79 8.38 -5.56
CA ASN A 169 -13.46 8.07 -5.03
C ASN A 169 -13.35 6.62 -4.53
N TYR A 170 -12.39 5.91 -5.11
CA TYR A 170 -12.01 4.57 -4.68
C TYR A 170 -10.48 4.50 -4.54
N ASP A 171 -9.86 5.56 -3.99
CA ASP A 171 -8.42 5.62 -3.75
C ASP A 171 -7.95 4.47 -2.86
N PHE A 172 -8.83 4.04 -1.93
CA PHE A 172 -8.60 2.95 -1.00
C PHE A 172 -7.39 3.17 -0.08
N ASN A 173 -6.78 4.37 -0.07
CA ASN A 173 -5.42 4.55 0.47
C ASN A 173 -4.45 3.46 -0.04
N ALA A 174 -4.62 3.05 -1.30
CA ALA A 174 -3.91 1.93 -1.87
C ALA A 174 -2.41 2.23 -2.05
N PRO A 175 -1.60 1.18 -2.26
CA PRO A 175 -0.19 1.30 -2.64
C PRO A 175 0.01 2.26 -3.82
N ILE A 176 -0.72 2.00 -4.90
CA ILE A 176 -0.88 2.94 -6.01
C ILE A 176 -2.23 3.65 -5.80
N ARG A 177 -2.20 4.96 -5.64
CA ARG A 177 -3.38 5.79 -5.39
C ARG A 177 -4.19 6.04 -6.66
N GLN A 178 -5.38 6.62 -6.53
CA GLN A 178 -6.38 6.87 -7.59
C GLN A 178 -5.78 7.42 -8.90
N TYR A 179 -4.78 8.30 -8.80
CA TYR A 179 -4.17 8.97 -9.95
C TYR A 179 -2.81 8.39 -10.38
N GLY A 180 -2.38 7.27 -9.80
CA GLY A 180 -1.08 6.65 -10.06
C GLY A 180 0.06 7.17 -9.16
N THR A 181 -0.23 8.03 -8.18
CA THR A 181 0.77 8.44 -7.18
C THR A 181 1.07 7.28 -6.23
N ILE A 182 2.30 7.20 -5.73
CA ILE A 182 2.71 6.15 -4.80
C ILE A 182 2.50 6.57 -3.34
N SER A 183 2.01 5.64 -2.52
CA SER A 183 1.96 5.79 -1.06
C SER A 183 3.16 5.13 -0.39
N ASP A 184 3.30 5.37 0.92
CA ASP A 184 4.20 4.63 1.79
C ASP A 184 3.86 3.13 1.86
N ASN A 185 2.57 2.76 1.76
CA ASN A 185 2.13 1.36 1.67
C ASN A 185 2.81 0.61 0.50
N TYR A 186 2.96 1.26 -0.66
CA TYR A 186 3.68 0.68 -1.80
C TYR A 186 5.14 0.38 -1.48
N ARG A 187 5.81 1.28 -0.76
CA ARG A 187 7.22 1.12 -0.42
C ARG A 187 7.44 -0.10 0.47
N GLU A 188 6.57 -0.31 1.45
CA GLU A 188 6.63 -1.46 2.35
C GLU A 188 6.33 -2.78 1.63
N ILE A 189 5.28 -2.83 0.82
CA ILE A 189 4.95 -4.03 0.03
C ILE A 189 6.09 -4.38 -0.94
N ARG A 190 6.70 -3.36 -1.56
CA ARG A 190 7.78 -3.55 -2.52
C ARG A 190 9.01 -4.21 -1.91
N LEU A 191 9.36 -3.92 -0.65
CA LEU A 191 10.46 -4.60 0.04
C LEU A 191 10.25 -6.12 0.06
N LEU A 192 9.06 -6.55 0.48
CA LEU A 192 8.71 -7.97 0.53
C LEU A 192 8.60 -8.57 -0.87
N ALA A 193 8.04 -7.85 -1.84
CA ALA A 193 7.90 -8.32 -3.21
C ALA A 193 9.26 -8.59 -3.86
N TYR A 194 10.24 -7.71 -3.67
CA TYR A 194 11.60 -7.93 -4.17
C TYR A 194 12.26 -9.15 -3.53
N PHE A 195 12.12 -9.31 -2.21
CA PHE A 195 12.64 -10.47 -1.53
C PHE A 195 12.01 -11.76 -2.07
N LEU A 196 10.68 -11.78 -2.19
CA LEU A 196 9.95 -12.95 -2.67
C LEU A 196 10.25 -13.30 -4.14
N GLN A 197 10.57 -12.31 -4.97
CA GLN A 197 10.93 -12.57 -6.36
C GLN A 197 12.23 -13.36 -6.50
N ASP A 198 13.21 -13.10 -5.64
CA ASP A 198 14.54 -13.73 -5.74
C ASP A 198 14.74 -14.90 -4.78
N PHE A 199 14.07 -14.87 -3.63
CA PHE A 199 14.28 -15.82 -2.53
C PHE A 199 12.98 -16.52 -2.08
N GLY A 200 11.82 -16.16 -2.65
CA GLY A 200 10.52 -16.71 -2.24
C GLY A 200 10.36 -18.20 -2.52
N GLY A 201 11.05 -18.75 -3.53
CA GLY A 201 11.03 -20.19 -3.81
C GLY A 201 11.65 -21.03 -2.70
N ASP A 202 12.68 -20.49 -2.03
CA ASP A 202 13.32 -21.08 -0.85
C ASP A 202 12.40 -20.95 0.38
N LEU A 203 11.92 -19.73 0.66
CA LEU A 203 11.05 -19.48 1.81
C LEU A 203 9.74 -20.27 1.76
N ALA A 204 9.11 -20.40 0.60
CA ALA A 204 7.75 -20.94 0.45
C ALA A 204 7.60 -22.38 0.98
N VAL A 205 8.66 -23.19 0.93
CA VAL A 205 8.64 -24.59 1.40
C VAL A 205 8.97 -24.75 2.88
N LEU A 206 9.47 -23.69 3.54
CA LEU A 206 9.85 -23.73 4.93
C LEU A 206 8.61 -23.59 5.84
N PRO A 207 8.30 -24.58 6.70
CA PRO A 207 7.21 -24.47 7.68
C PRO A 207 7.48 -23.36 8.69
N ALA A 208 6.42 -22.80 9.28
CA ALA A 208 6.51 -21.83 10.36
C ALA A 208 6.50 -22.53 11.73
N ASP A 209 7.46 -22.19 12.57
CA ASP A 209 7.57 -22.55 13.99
C ASP A 209 7.39 -21.26 14.81
N ILE A 210 6.25 -21.14 15.48
CA ILE A 210 5.83 -19.94 16.19
C ILE A 210 6.06 -20.14 17.69
N ASP A 211 6.90 -19.30 18.29
CA ASP A 211 7.19 -19.32 19.72
C ASP A 211 7.50 -17.89 20.19
N PRO A 212 6.75 -17.32 21.15
CA PRO A 212 5.63 -17.93 21.89
C PRO A 212 4.32 -18.02 21.10
N GLU A 213 3.58 -19.12 21.27
CA GLU A 213 2.23 -19.27 20.74
C GLU A 213 1.18 -18.49 21.57
N PHE A 214 0.02 -18.20 20.96
CA PHE A 214 -1.16 -17.62 21.60
C PHE A 214 -0.95 -16.26 22.28
N VAL A 215 0.04 -15.47 21.82
CA VAL A 215 0.21 -14.08 22.26
C VAL A 215 -1.07 -13.29 21.94
N LYS A 216 -1.56 -12.53 22.91
CA LYS A 216 -2.75 -11.70 22.69
C LYS A 216 -2.34 -10.44 21.92
N PRO A 217 -3.17 -9.94 20.98
CA PRO A 217 -2.85 -8.71 20.23
C PRO A 217 -2.59 -7.48 21.12
N GLY A 218 -3.26 -7.40 22.27
CA GLY A 218 -3.07 -6.34 23.26
C GLY A 218 -1.93 -6.57 24.26
N ASP A 219 -1.16 -7.67 24.14
CA ASP A 219 0.06 -7.86 24.93
C ASP A 219 1.18 -7.00 24.35
N THR A 220 1.57 -5.98 25.11
CA THR A 220 2.61 -5.00 24.78
C THR A 220 4.00 -5.37 25.32
N HIS A 221 4.12 -6.48 26.05
CA HIS A 221 5.34 -6.87 26.76
C HIS A 221 6.08 -8.04 26.10
N THR A 222 5.39 -8.87 25.31
CA THR A 222 5.98 -10.05 24.70
C THR A 222 6.54 -9.75 23.32
N LEU A 223 7.83 -10.06 23.10
CA LEU A 223 8.44 -10.03 21.76
C LEU A 223 7.85 -11.16 20.91
N ARG A 224 7.22 -10.81 19.79
CA ARG A 224 6.57 -11.79 18.92
C ARG A 224 7.57 -12.28 17.88
N MET A 225 7.69 -13.60 17.77
CA MET A 225 8.63 -14.24 16.87
C MET A 225 8.00 -15.43 16.14
N SER A 226 8.50 -15.68 14.93
CA SER A 226 8.25 -16.91 14.18
C SER A 226 9.52 -17.28 13.41
N ILE A 227 9.82 -18.56 13.29
CA ILE A 227 10.96 -19.05 12.52
C ILE A 227 10.42 -19.88 11.37
N ARG A 228 10.74 -19.50 10.12
CA ARG A 228 10.50 -20.37 8.97
C ARG A 228 11.77 -21.13 8.64
N HIS A 229 11.77 -22.45 8.83
CA HIS A 229 13.01 -23.21 8.73
C HIS A 229 12.84 -24.69 8.37
N ASP A 230 13.94 -25.29 7.94
CA ASP A 230 14.14 -26.74 7.89
C ASP A 230 15.23 -27.18 8.88
N ASP A 231 15.77 -28.39 8.69
CA ASP A 231 16.85 -28.94 9.51
C ASP A 231 18.20 -28.20 9.36
N SER A 232 18.33 -27.27 8.42
CA SER A 232 19.61 -26.71 7.98
C SER A 232 19.67 -25.19 7.89
N HIS A 233 18.58 -24.51 7.54
CA HIS A 233 18.55 -23.07 7.31
C HIS A 233 17.15 -22.49 7.52
N GLY A 234 17.06 -21.16 7.54
CA GLY A 234 15.77 -20.49 7.66
C GLY A 234 15.84 -18.98 7.85
N TYR A 235 14.72 -18.44 8.29
CA TYR A 235 14.50 -17.01 8.51
C TYR A 235 13.78 -16.80 9.85
N ILE A 236 14.32 -15.93 10.69
CA ILE A 236 13.69 -15.53 11.96
C ILE A 236 12.93 -14.23 11.72
N PHE A 237 11.61 -14.27 11.87
CA PHE A 237 10.70 -13.14 11.80
C PHE A 237 10.47 -12.57 13.19
N VAL A 238 10.53 -11.25 13.30
CA VAL A 238 10.28 -10.50 14.53
C VAL A 238 9.26 -9.41 14.24
N ASN A 239 8.22 -9.32 15.08
CA ASN A 239 7.27 -8.21 15.03
C ASN A 239 7.09 -7.61 16.43
N ASN A 240 7.63 -6.41 16.64
CA ASN A 240 7.39 -5.58 17.81
C ASN A 240 6.54 -4.36 17.46
N TYR A 241 5.64 -4.50 16.49
CA TYR A 241 4.66 -3.50 16.10
C TYR A 241 3.25 -3.99 16.38
N GLN A 242 2.45 -3.14 17.04
CA GLN A 242 1.01 -3.29 17.16
C GLN A 242 0.39 -1.93 16.86
N ARG A 243 -0.49 -1.89 15.85
CA ARG A 243 -1.20 -0.68 15.48
C ARG A 243 -1.84 -0.04 16.73
N ARG A 244 -1.61 1.27 16.90
CA ARG A 244 -2.14 2.13 17.98
C ARG A 244 -1.63 1.82 19.40
N LEU A 245 -0.71 0.88 19.59
CA LEU A 245 -0.07 0.62 20.88
C LEU A 245 1.42 0.93 20.83
N THR A 246 1.97 1.31 21.98
CA THR A 246 3.42 1.32 22.22
C THR A 246 3.81 -0.02 22.80
N MET A 247 4.77 -0.69 22.18
CA MET A 247 5.32 -1.96 22.66
C MET A 247 6.51 -1.68 23.60
N ASP A 248 6.88 -2.64 24.44
CA ASP A 248 8.11 -2.53 25.21
C ASP A 248 9.35 -2.66 24.32
N ASP A 249 10.42 -1.97 24.70
CA ASP A 249 11.74 -2.19 24.12
C ASP A 249 12.34 -3.49 24.68
N HIS A 250 12.91 -4.31 23.81
CA HIS A 250 13.61 -5.53 24.19
C HIS A 250 15.12 -5.33 24.04
N LYS A 251 15.88 -5.45 25.14
CA LYS A 251 17.33 -5.21 25.16
C LYS A 251 18.12 -6.51 25.12
N ASP A 252 19.28 -6.49 24.46
CA ASP A 252 20.24 -7.60 24.44
C ASP A 252 19.64 -8.96 24.00
N VAL A 253 18.66 -8.95 23.11
CA VAL A 253 18.00 -10.15 22.58
C VAL A 253 19.00 -10.99 21.80
N VAL A 254 19.03 -12.30 22.07
CA VAL A 254 19.80 -13.28 21.30
C VAL A 254 18.81 -14.12 20.52
N LEU A 255 18.82 -13.95 19.19
CA LEU A 255 18.00 -14.75 18.29
C LEU A 255 18.71 -16.07 17.98
N GLU A 256 17.95 -17.17 17.88
CA GLU A 256 18.49 -18.51 17.61
C GLU A 256 17.77 -19.14 16.41
N GLY A 257 18.52 -19.39 15.34
CA GLY A 257 18.04 -20.11 14.16
C GLY A 257 18.07 -21.60 14.42
N LYS A 258 16.89 -22.26 14.35
CA LYS A 258 16.74 -23.69 14.59
C LYS A 258 17.37 -24.51 13.46
N THR A 259 18.16 -25.52 13.82
CA THR A 259 18.71 -26.53 12.90
C THR A 259 18.63 -27.90 13.58
N LYS A 260 18.90 -28.98 12.84
CA LYS A 260 19.05 -30.33 13.39
C LYS A 260 20.27 -30.46 14.31
N GLY A 261 21.29 -29.65 14.09
CA GLY A 261 22.51 -29.61 14.88
C GLY A 261 22.45 -28.50 15.93
N GLU A 262 23.58 -27.81 16.11
CA GLU A 262 23.61 -26.62 16.97
C GLU A 262 22.81 -25.47 16.32
N PRO A 263 22.04 -24.71 17.12
CA PRO A 263 21.33 -23.55 16.61
C PRO A 263 22.32 -22.47 16.17
N VAL A 264 21.95 -21.72 15.13
CA VAL A 264 22.71 -20.54 14.71
C VAL A 264 22.37 -19.38 15.66
N ARG A 265 23.32 -19.02 16.53
CA ARG A 265 23.15 -17.90 17.46
C ARG A 265 23.55 -16.59 16.79
N PHE A 266 22.62 -15.63 16.75
CA PHE A 266 22.90 -14.28 16.28
C PHE A 266 23.62 -13.47 17.37
N PRO A 267 24.39 -12.43 16.99
CA PRO A 267 24.86 -11.43 17.94
C PRO A 267 23.69 -10.79 18.69
N LYS A 268 23.95 -10.29 19.90
CA LYS A 268 22.96 -9.55 20.68
C LYS A 268 22.47 -8.33 19.90
N THR A 269 21.17 -8.08 19.96
CA THR A 269 20.55 -6.92 19.35
C THR A 269 19.42 -6.41 20.24
N ASP A 270 19.17 -5.10 20.19
CA ASP A 270 17.95 -4.54 20.77
C ASP A 270 16.82 -4.64 19.75
N ILE A 271 15.57 -4.74 20.17
CA ILE A 271 14.40 -4.60 19.29
C ILE A 271 13.51 -3.50 19.91
N ALA A 272 13.36 -2.39 19.20
CA ALA A 272 12.62 -1.23 19.71
C ALA A 272 11.11 -1.37 19.48
N SER A 273 10.30 -0.59 20.21
CA SER A 273 8.87 -0.44 19.91
C SER A 273 8.65 -0.02 18.44
N GLY A 274 7.74 -0.71 17.77
CA GLY A 274 7.38 -0.47 16.37
C GLY A 274 8.32 -1.12 15.35
N GLU A 275 9.39 -1.79 15.78
CA GLU A 275 10.32 -2.48 14.89
C GLU A 275 9.74 -3.82 14.40
N TYR A 276 9.91 -4.10 13.10
CA TYR A 276 9.62 -5.41 12.51
C TYR A 276 10.63 -5.70 11.39
N ALA A 277 11.13 -6.93 11.38
CA ALA A 277 12.18 -7.37 10.47
C ALA A 277 12.19 -8.90 10.37
N PHE A 278 12.96 -9.42 9.40
CA PHE A 278 13.31 -10.83 9.39
C PHE A 278 14.77 -11.03 9.01
N TYR A 279 15.40 -12.05 9.60
CA TYR A 279 16.84 -12.27 9.52
C TYR A 279 17.14 -13.69 9.01
N PRO A 280 17.94 -13.83 7.95
CA PRO A 280 18.30 -15.14 7.41
C PRO A 280 19.44 -15.78 8.20
N TYR A 281 19.45 -17.11 8.25
CA TYR A 281 20.59 -17.90 8.70
C TYR A 281 20.86 -19.10 7.79
N ASN A 282 22.13 -19.44 7.62
CA ASN A 282 22.62 -20.44 6.66
C ASN A 282 22.07 -20.23 5.24
N MET A 283 21.89 -18.97 4.83
CA MET A 283 21.36 -18.59 3.52
C MET A 283 22.41 -18.82 2.44
N LYS A 284 22.05 -19.57 1.41
CA LYS A 284 22.95 -19.90 0.29
C LYS A 284 22.92 -18.79 -0.75
N LEU A 285 24.06 -18.13 -0.95
CA LEU A 285 24.24 -17.05 -1.92
C LEU A 285 25.25 -17.51 -2.97
N LYS A 286 24.75 -18.23 -3.98
CA LYS A 286 25.55 -18.92 -5.01
C LYS A 286 26.51 -19.93 -4.37
N ASN A 287 27.81 -19.62 -4.31
CA ASN A 287 28.83 -20.49 -3.74
C ASN A 287 29.19 -20.13 -2.28
N ALA A 288 28.63 -19.03 -1.75
CA ALA A 288 28.85 -18.59 -0.39
C ALA A 288 27.68 -19.03 0.51
N VAL A 289 27.98 -19.27 1.79
CA VAL A 289 26.96 -19.49 2.81
C VAL A 289 27.03 -18.35 3.81
N LEU A 290 25.97 -17.55 3.86
CA LEU A 290 25.76 -16.54 4.88
C LEU A 290 25.22 -17.24 6.13
N VAL A 291 26.07 -17.39 7.15
CA VAL A 291 25.73 -18.10 8.40
C VAL A 291 24.67 -17.31 9.16
N SER A 292 24.83 -16.00 9.32
CA SER A 292 23.81 -15.12 9.92
C SER A 292 23.98 -13.67 9.47
N ALA A 293 22.88 -12.90 9.47
CA ALA A 293 22.92 -11.44 9.34
C ALA A 293 21.79 -10.77 10.14
N LEU A 294 22.13 -9.74 10.91
CA LEU A 294 21.16 -8.81 11.52
C LEU A 294 20.66 -7.76 10.51
N ALA A 295 20.41 -8.20 9.28
CA ALA A 295 19.84 -7.40 8.20
C ALA A 295 18.91 -8.26 7.34
N THR A 296 17.87 -7.63 6.80
CA THR A 296 16.85 -8.29 5.99
C THR A 296 17.30 -8.34 4.51
N PRO A 297 17.26 -9.49 3.83
CA PRO A 297 17.55 -9.57 2.40
C PRO A 297 16.46 -8.84 1.60
N LEU A 298 16.87 -7.94 0.71
CA LEU A 298 15.98 -7.19 -0.18
C LEU A 298 15.85 -7.86 -1.55
N CYS A 299 16.96 -8.03 -2.26
CA CYS A 299 16.97 -8.58 -3.62
C CYS A 299 18.38 -9.02 -4.03
N LYS A 300 18.47 -9.63 -5.21
CA LYS A 300 19.69 -9.87 -5.95
C LYS A 300 19.70 -8.96 -7.18
N LEU A 301 20.85 -8.35 -7.47
CA LEU A 301 21.14 -7.64 -8.71
C LEU A 301 22.11 -8.46 -9.55
N SER A 302 21.72 -8.80 -10.77
CA SER A 302 22.61 -9.35 -11.79
C SER A 302 23.32 -8.20 -12.52
N CYS A 303 24.49 -7.84 -11.99
CA CYS A 303 25.39 -6.86 -12.61
C CYS A 303 26.30 -7.52 -13.66
N LYS A 304 26.94 -6.71 -14.52
CA LYS A 304 27.80 -7.22 -15.61
C LYS A 304 28.93 -8.14 -15.16
N ASP A 305 29.54 -7.85 -14.00
CA ASP A 305 30.76 -8.53 -13.54
C ASP A 305 30.48 -9.60 -12.47
N GLU A 306 29.48 -9.38 -11.61
CA GLU A 306 29.10 -10.30 -10.53
C GLU A 306 27.65 -10.08 -10.05
N ASP A 307 27.10 -11.08 -9.36
CA ASP A 307 25.82 -10.92 -8.66
C ASP A 307 26.05 -10.16 -7.35
N VAL A 308 25.23 -9.14 -7.08
CA VAL A 308 25.26 -8.38 -5.83
C VAL A 308 23.99 -8.63 -5.03
N TYR A 309 24.14 -9.03 -3.77
CA TYR A 309 23.01 -9.28 -2.88
C TYR A 309 22.75 -8.06 -2.01
N VAL A 310 21.53 -7.53 -2.04
CA VAL A 310 21.15 -6.32 -1.33
C VAL A 310 20.47 -6.70 -0.03
N PHE A 311 20.92 -6.13 1.08
CA PHE A 311 20.35 -6.28 2.42
C PHE A 311 20.01 -4.90 2.98
N TYR A 312 19.07 -4.84 3.92
CA TYR A 312 18.72 -3.59 4.59
C TYR A 312 18.50 -3.75 6.09
N GLY A 313 18.79 -2.67 6.81
CA GLY A 313 18.63 -2.55 8.25
C GLY A 313 19.36 -1.31 8.77
N ASP A 314 18.91 -0.76 9.89
CA ASP A 314 19.53 0.44 10.47
C ASP A 314 20.64 0.13 11.48
N LYS A 315 20.83 -1.16 11.79
CA LYS A 315 21.85 -1.67 12.70
C LYS A 315 23.06 -2.17 11.92
N ASP A 316 24.17 -2.40 12.62
CA ASP A 316 25.30 -3.12 12.03
C ASP A 316 24.81 -4.52 11.60
N PRO A 317 24.89 -4.87 10.31
CA PRO A 317 24.33 -6.11 9.79
C PRO A 317 25.05 -7.36 10.31
N GLN A 318 26.27 -7.23 10.86
CA GLN A 318 27.00 -8.33 11.48
C GLN A 318 27.04 -9.61 10.61
N PHE A 319 27.35 -9.46 9.32
CA PHE A 319 27.41 -10.58 8.38
C PHE A 319 28.48 -11.60 8.80
N THR A 320 28.07 -12.84 9.00
CA THR A 320 28.97 -13.97 9.26
C THR A 320 28.94 -14.96 8.11
N TRP A 321 30.10 -15.46 7.69
CA TRP A 321 30.22 -16.28 6.48
C TRP A 321 30.94 -17.59 6.78
N ASP A 322 30.53 -18.64 6.10
CA ASP A 322 31.33 -19.84 5.91
C ASP A 322 31.98 -19.80 4.51
N GLY A 323 33.32 -19.74 4.48
CA GLY A 323 34.09 -19.60 3.26
C GLY A 323 34.21 -18.14 2.75
N THR A 324 34.28 -17.98 1.42
CA THR A 324 34.46 -16.68 0.78
C THR A 324 33.13 -15.92 0.72
N PRO A 325 33.04 -14.68 1.24
CA PRO A 325 31.81 -13.87 1.19
C PRO A 325 31.33 -13.60 -0.24
N ALA A 326 30.01 -13.52 -0.41
CA ALA A 326 29.42 -12.95 -1.62
C ALA A 326 29.50 -11.41 -1.58
N LYS A 327 29.39 -10.77 -2.75
CA LYS A 327 29.31 -9.30 -2.83
C LYS A 327 27.94 -8.84 -2.30
N VAL A 328 27.97 -7.96 -1.30
CA VAL A 328 26.79 -7.43 -0.63
C VAL A 328 26.76 -5.91 -0.76
N LEU A 329 25.55 -5.36 -0.95
CA LEU A 329 25.22 -3.95 -0.73
C LEU A 329 24.29 -3.87 0.48
N HIS A 330 24.66 -3.07 1.49
CA HIS A 330 23.83 -2.84 2.67
C HIS A 330 23.22 -1.44 2.63
N LEU A 331 21.90 -1.34 2.84
CA LEU A 331 21.13 -0.10 2.85
C LEU A 331 20.55 0.17 4.23
N SER A 332 20.36 1.45 4.57
CA SER A 332 19.44 1.80 5.65
C SER A 332 18.01 1.36 5.28
N ARG A 333 17.12 1.24 6.27
CA ARG A 333 15.70 0.95 6.00
C ARG A 333 15.06 2.05 5.15
N ALA A 334 15.41 3.32 5.42
CA ALA A 334 14.92 4.46 4.66
C ALA A 334 15.33 4.39 3.18
N ASP A 335 16.58 4.05 2.92
CA ASP A 335 17.09 3.85 1.56
C ASP A 335 16.37 2.69 0.85
N ALA A 336 16.19 1.55 1.52
CA ALA A 336 15.48 0.41 0.96
C ALA A 336 14.03 0.76 0.58
N LEU A 337 13.32 1.52 1.42
CA LEU A 337 11.95 1.99 1.12
C LEU A 337 11.91 2.86 -0.13
N SER A 338 12.99 3.58 -0.45
CA SER A 338 13.11 4.40 -1.67
C SER A 338 13.61 3.62 -2.90
N ALA A 339 14.09 2.39 -2.71
CA ALA A 339 14.78 1.63 -3.75
C ALA A 339 13.82 0.94 -4.73
N ALA A 340 14.11 1.07 -6.02
CA ALA A 340 13.46 0.32 -7.09
C ALA A 340 14.50 -0.45 -7.91
N ARG A 341 14.20 -1.71 -8.24
CA ARG A 341 14.98 -2.52 -9.17
C ARG A 341 14.46 -2.33 -10.59
N VAL A 342 15.36 -2.06 -11.53
CA VAL A 342 15.07 -1.95 -12.97
C VAL A 342 16.14 -2.67 -13.80
N THR A 343 15.77 -3.19 -14.96
CA THR A 343 16.70 -3.76 -15.95
C THR A 343 16.69 -2.89 -17.19
N LEU A 344 17.81 -2.24 -17.53
CA LEU A 344 17.86 -1.27 -18.63
C LEU A 344 18.39 -1.89 -19.93
N LYS A 345 18.37 -1.12 -21.03
CA LYS A 345 18.75 -1.61 -22.38
C LYS A 345 20.18 -2.11 -22.51
N ASP A 346 21.06 -1.83 -21.55
CA ASP A 346 22.40 -2.40 -21.51
C ASP A 346 22.45 -3.77 -20.79
N HIS A 347 21.28 -4.37 -20.57
CA HIS A 347 21.05 -5.69 -20.00
C HIS A 347 21.60 -5.87 -18.59
N GLN A 348 21.72 -4.77 -17.85
CA GLN A 348 22.16 -4.74 -16.46
C GLN A 348 21.00 -4.36 -15.54
N GLU A 349 20.97 -4.96 -14.36
CA GLU A 349 20.09 -4.55 -13.28
C GLU A 349 20.68 -3.40 -12.47
N TYR A 350 19.81 -2.47 -12.10
CA TYR A 350 20.10 -1.32 -11.28
C TYR A 350 19.13 -1.24 -10.12
N LEU A 351 19.64 -0.78 -8.98
CA LEU A 351 18.86 -0.27 -7.88
C LEU A 351 18.86 1.25 -7.95
N VAL A 352 17.68 1.86 -8.03
CA VAL A 352 17.47 3.31 -8.12
C VAL A 352 16.69 3.76 -6.89
N LEU A 353 17.30 4.59 -6.06
CA LEU A 353 16.70 5.17 -4.86
C LEU A 353 16.12 6.54 -5.23
N SER A 354 14.82 6.70 -5.00
CA SER A 354 14.08 7.93 -5.29
C SER A 354 12.93 8.16 -4.31
N ASP A 355 12.67 9.43 -4.02
CA ASP A 355 11.46 9.86 -3.30
C ASP A 355 10.20 9.80 -4.17
N ASP A 356 10.38 9.62 -5.48
CA ASP A 356 9.31 9.52 -6.46
C ASP A 356 9.29 8.14 -7.13
N PHE A 357 8.31 7.93 -8.02
CA PHE A 357 8.17 6.66 -8.74
C PHE A 357 9.18 6.56 -9.88
N VAL A 358 9.78 5.38 -10.02
CA VAL A 358 10.75 5.08 -11.08
C VAL A 358 10.43 3.73 -11.71
N TRP A 359 10.60 3.64 -13.03
CA TRP A 359 10.38 2.41 -13.78
C TRP A 359 11.25 2.37 -15.02
N GLU A 360 11.27 1.22 -15.68
CA GLU A 360 11.85 1.09 -17.01
C GLU A 360 10.75 1.14 -18.08
N GLU A 361 11.02 1.90 -19.15
CA GLU A 361 10.17 1.95 -20.33
C GLU A 361 11.03 1.84 -21.60
N SER A 362 10.83 0.78 -22.38
CA SER A 362 11.54 0.53 -23.65
C SER A 362 13.08 0.57 -23.51
N GLY A 363 13.57 0.07 -22.37
CA GLY A 363 14.97 -0.01 -21.97
C GLY A 363 15.55 1.29 -21.40
N VAL A 364 14.72 2.30 -21.13
CA VAL A 364 15.12 3.61 -20.61
C VAL A 364 14.57 3.81 -19.20
N LEU A 365 15.39 4.39 -18.32
CA LEU A 365 14.97 4.77 -16.97
C LEU A 365 14.03 5.99 -17.02
N ARG A 366 12.85 5.84 -16.42
CA ARG A 366 11.87 6.91 -16.18
C ARG A 366 11.82 7.27 -14.71
N VAL A 367 11.70 8.56 -14.42
CA VAL A 367 11.75 9.10 -13.06
C VAL A 367 10.73 10.22 -12.94
N VAL A 368 9.64 9.94 -12.21
CA VAL A 368 8.72 11.00 -11.78
C VAL A 368 9.48 11.97 -10.87
N GLY A 369 9.14 13.24 -10.91
CA GLY A 369 9.56 14.22 -9.91
C GLY A 369 9.35 15.64 -10.40
N GLY A 370 9.69 16.62 -9.56
CA GLY A 370 9.63 18.04 -9.94
C GLY A 370 10.79 18.48 -10.85
N GLU A 371 10.95 19.80 -10.98
CA GLU A 371 12.06 20.42 -11.73
C GLU A 371 13.43 20.00 -11.18
N GLU A 372 13.49 19.88 -9.85
CA GLU A 372 14.65 19.48 -9.08
C GLU A 372 14.38 18.07 -8.53
N THR A 373 15.06 17.06 -9.06
CA THR A 373 14.88 15.67 -8.64
C THR A 373 16.23 15.03 -8.42
N ILE A 374 16.41 14.32 -7.31
CA ILE A 374 17.62 13.58 -6.99
C ILE A 374 17.32 12.09 -7.03
N ILE A 375 18.20 11.34 -7.69
CA ILE A 375 18.20 9.88 -7.60
C ILE A 375 19.59 9.40 -7.19
N ARG A 376 19.66 8.27 -6.51
CA ARG A 376 20.90 7.56 -6.21
C ARG A 376 20.84 6.18 -6.82
N THR A 377 21.91 5.72 -7.47
CA THR A 377 21.89 4.41 -8.14
C THR A 377 23.06 3.52 -7.74
N PHE A 378 22.79 2.22 -7.74
CA PHE A 378 23.81 1.17 -7.76
C PHE A 378 23.48 0.14 -8.85
N PRO A 379 24.44 -0.28 -9.67
CA PRO A 379 25.74 0.36 -9.86
C PRO A 379 25.57 1.74 -10.53
N LYS A 380 26.68 2.40 -10.81
CA LYS A 380 26.71 3.65 -11.59
C LYS A 380 26.04 3.45 -12.95
N LEU A 381 25.11 4.35 -13.33
CA LEU A 381 24.47 4.32 -14.65
C LEU A 381 25.52 4.52 -15.75
N SER A 382 25.44 3.70 -16.80
CA SER A 382 26.26 3.89 -18.00
C SER A 382 25.77 5.12 -18.79
N LYS A 383 26.64 5.73 -19.61
CA LYS A 383 26.29 6.92 -20.41
C LYS A 383 25.10 6.67 -21.34
N ASP A 384 24.91 5.43 -21.78
CA ASP A 384 23.85 5.08 -22.72
C ASP A 384 22.48 4.99 -22.04
N VAL A 385 22.44 4.71 -20.73
CA VAL A 385 21.19 4.51 -19.96
C VAL A 385 20.87 5.65 -18.99
N LEU A 386 21.80 6.59 -18.79
CA LEU A 386 21.55 7.81 -18.01
C LEU A 386 20.53 8.71 -18.74
N PRO A 387 19.40 9.08 -18.10
CA PRO A 387 18.46 10.04 -18.69
C PRO A 387 19.14 11.38 -18.99
N ALA A 388 18.82 11.96 -20.15
CA ALA A 388 19.55 13.12 -20.69
C ALA A 388 19.43 14.40 -19.83
N ASP A 389 18.38 14.49 -19.03
CA ASP A 389 18.08 15.59 -18.11
C ASP A 389 18.70 15.40 -16.72
N PHE A 390 19.31 14.24 -16.44
CA PHE A 390 20.05 13.96 -15.21
C PHE A 390 21.56 14.13 -15.41
N LYS A 391 22.22 14.71 -14.41
CA LYS A 391 23.67 14.85 -14.35
C LYS A 391 24.21 14.23 -13.07
N GLU A 392 25.32 13.52 -13.16
CA GLU A 392 26.05 13.04 -12.00
C GLU A 392 26.60 14.23 -11.21
N ILE A 393 26.36 14.26 -9.90
CA ILE A 393 26.78 15.37 -9.03
C ILE A 393 27.67 14.93 -7.86
N ALA A 394 27.60 13.66 -7.44
CA ALA A 394 28.38 13.13 -6.33
C ALA A 394 28.42 11.60 -6.32
N GLY A 395 29.29 11.03 -5.48
CA GLY A 395 29.22 9.65 -5.03
C GLY A 395 28.94 9.61 -3.52
N GLU A 396 28.18 8.62 -3.07
CA GLU A 396 27.80 8.40 -1.67
C GLU A 396 28.00 6.93 -1.32
N GLY A 397 29.14 6.59 -0.70
CA GLY A 397 29.50 5.19 -0.47
C GLY A 397 29.62 4.42 -1.79
N GLU A 398 28.82 3.37 -1.96
CA GLU A 398 28.73 2.61 -3.21
C GLU A 398 27.73 3.20 -4.22
N LEU A 399 26.92 4.19 -3.82
CA LEU A 399 25.89 4.80 -4.66
C LEU A 399 26.46 5.97 -5.49
N THR A 400 25.92 6.16 -6.70
CA THR A 400 26.17 7.36 -7.51
C THR A 400 24.96 8.28 -7.48
N VAL A 401 25.16 9.57 -7.24
CA VAL A 401 24.09 10.57 -7.10
C VAL A 401 23.93 11.36 -8.40
N TYR A 402 22.69 11.41 -8.89
CA TYR A 402 22.31 12.19 -10.06
C TYR A 402 21.25 13.21 -9.71
N LYS A 403 21.28 14.34 -10.41
CA LYS A 403 20.32 15.42 -10.25
C LYS A 403 19.76 15.84 -11.60
N ARG A 404 18.44 15.93 -11.66
CA ARG A 404 17.71 16.69 -12.68
C ARG A 404 17.55 18.12 -12.21
N SER A 405 17.86 19.05 -13.09
CA SER A 405 17.58 20.47 -12.95
C SER A 405 17.01 20.97 -14.26
N GLN A 406 15.69 20.97 -14.36
CA GLN A 406 15.01 21.57 -15.51
C GLN A 406 14.89 23.08 -15.27
N ASN A 407 15.51 23.87 -16.14
CA ASN A 407 15.41 25.33 -16.08
C ASN A 407 14.18 25.77 -16.91
N ASN A 408 12.99 25.43 -16.43
CA ASN A 408 11.75 25.72 -17.15
C ASN A 408 11.21 27.08 -16.74
N ALA A 409 11.84 28.15 -17.25
CA ALA A 409 11.31 29.51 -17.13
C ALA A 409 9.91 29.72 -17.75
N ASN A 410 9.26 28.67 -18.26
CA ASN A 410 8.00 28.65 -19.00
C ASN A 410 7.01 27.55 -18.54
N VAL A 411 7.23 26.92 -17.39
CA VAL A 411 6.24 26.01 -16.78
C VAL A 411 5.83 26.63 -15.45
N GLN A 412 4.97 27.65 -15.48
CA GLN A 412 4.26 28.06 -14.27
C GLN A 412 2.79 27.69 -14.43
N THR A 413 2.40 26.61 -13.76
CA THR A 413 1.00 26.43 -13.40
C THR A 413 0.78 27.14 -12.07
N SER A 414 -0.18 28.06 -12.01
CA SER A 414 -0.57 28.70 -10.74
C SER A 414 -1.99 28.33 -10.36
N VAL A 415 -2.20 28.19 -9.05
CA VAL A 415 -3.50 27.90 -8.46
C VAL A 415 -3.91 29.03 -7.53
N LEU A 416 -5.16 29.47 -7.69
CA LEU A 416 -5.82 30.40 -6.79
C LEU A 416 -7.09 29.74 -6.30
N PHE A 417 -7.36 29.81 -4.99
CA PHE A 417 -8.63 29.36 -4.43
C PHE A 417 -9.25 30.46 -3.60
N ALA A 418 -10.57 30.59 -3.67
CA ALA A 418 -11.35 31.52 -2.88
C ALA A 418 -12.73 30.93 -2.59
N GLN A 419 -13.32 31.33 -1.47
CA GLN A 419 -14.71 31.04 -1.21
C GLN A 419 -15.59 31.71 -2.28
N SER A 420 -16.55 30.98 -2.81
CA SER A 420 -17.45 31.47 -3.85
C SER A 420 -18.41 32.52 -3.32
N ALA A 421 -18.74 33.51 -4.15
CA ALA A 421 -19.84 34.43 -3.89
C ALA A 421 -21.22 33.82 -4.18
N LYS A 422 -21.25 32.67 -4.88
CA LYS A 422 -22.50 31.97 -5.21
C LYS A 422 -23.02 31.22 -4.00
N THR A 423 -24.34 31.24 -3.79
CA THR A 423 -24.98 30.52 -2.69
C THR A 423 -25.30 29.07 -3.06
N SER A 424 -25.55 28.23 -2.05
CA SER A 424 -26.05 26.86 -2.25
C SER A 424 -27.34 26.84 -3.06
N GLU A 425 -28.26 27.78 -2.85
CA GLU A 425 -29.51 27.87 -3.63
C GLU A 425 -29.25 28.20 -5.11
N GLU A 426 -28.22 29.00 -5.40
CA GLU A 426 -27.88 29.34 -6.79
C GLU A 426 -27.26 28.16 -7.55
N LEU A 427 -26.59 27.23 -6.87
CA LEU A 427 -25.93 26.07 -7.48
C LEU A 427 -26.78 24.80 -7.41
N SER A 428 -27.71 24.71 -6.46
CA SER A 428 -28.66 23.60 -6.32
C SER A 428 -29.42 23.36 -7.64
N GLY A 429 -29.44 22.11 -8.09
CA GLY A 429 -30.01 21.69 -9.36
C GLY A 429 -29.22 22.06 -10.63
N LYS A 430 -28.15 22.87 -10.53
CA LYS A 430 -27.23 23.18 -11.64
C LYS A 430 -25.99 22.30 -11.64
N LEU A 431 -25.58 21.85 -10.46
CA LEU A 431 -24.59 20.80 -10.30
C LEU A 431 -25.25 19.45 -10.52
N VAL A 432 -24.52 18.52 -11.13
CA VAL A 432 -24.98 17.14 -11.35
C VAL A 432 -23.96 16.14 -10.86
N ASN A 433 -24.43 14.98 -10.39
CA ASN A 433 -23.60 13.87 -9.96
C ASN A 433 -22.93 13.15 -11.15
N SER A 434 -22.19 12.07 -10.88
CA SER A 434 -21.49 11.28 -11.91
C SER A 434 -22.42 10.70 -12.97
N CYS A 435 -23.69 10.42 -12.66
CA CYS A 435 -24.68 9.95 -13.64
C CYS A 435 -25.55 11.05 -14.25
N GLY A 436 -25.26 12.32 -13.97
CA GLY A 436 -25.97 13.48 -14.54
C GLY A 436 -27.28 13.84 -13.84
N GLN A 437 -27.54 13.26 -12.66
CA GLN A 437 -28.70 13.64 -11.84
C GLN A 437 -28.40 14.94 -11.07
N PRO A 438 -29.35 15.88 -10.97
CA PRO A 438 -29.14 17.14 -10.27
C PRO A 438 -28.85 16.94 -8.78
N GLU A 439 -27.84 17.65 -8.29
CA GLU A 439 -27.46 17.70 -6.88
C GLU A 439 -28.31 18.72 -6.12
N THR A 440 -28.72 18.37 -4.91
CA THR A 440 -29.47 19.25 -4.02
C THR A 440 -28.58 19.69 -2.87
N LEU A 441 -28.43 21.00 -2.72
CA LEU A 441 -27.70 21.62 -1.61
C LEU A 441 -28.68 22.13 -0.54
N ASN A 442 -28.29 22.00 0.72
CA ASN A 442 -29.10 22.25 1.91
C ASN A 442 -28.88 23.63 2.54
N GLY A 443 -27.87 24.38 2.08
CA GLY A 443 -27.61 25.77 2.49
C GLY A 443 -26.57 25.93 3.60
N ASP A 444 -26.06 24.83 4.16
CA ASP A 444 -25.04 24.83 5.22
C ASP A 444 -23.62 24.53 4.70
N GLU A 445 -23.52 24.22 3.40
CA GLU A 445 -22.28 23.94 2.70
C GLU A 445 -21.42 25.20 2.51
N LYS A 446 -20.11 25.03 2.40
CA LYS A 446 -19.23 26.07 1.85
C LYS A 446 -18.79 25.71 0.46
N ILE A 447 -18.90 26.68 -0.44
CA ILE A 447 -18.50 26.52 -1.83
C ILE A 447 -17.20 27.29 -2.06
N TYR A 448 -16.22 26.64 -2.67
CA TYR A 448 -14.96 27.24 -3.10
C TYR A 448 -14.81 27.14 -4.62
N GLU A 449 -14.23 28.17 -5.22
CA GLU A 449 -13.79 28.14 -6.61
C GLU A 449 -12.26 28.07 -6.65
N ILE A 450 -11.74 27.02 -7.28
CA ILE A 450 -10.31 26.81 -7.52
C ILE A 450 -10.05 27.10 -8.99
N SER A 451 -9.21 28.09 -9.26
CA SER A 451 -8.88 28.56 -10.60
C SER A 451 -7.42 28.25 -10.91
N MET A 452 -7.20 27.67 -12.08
CA MET A 452 -5.87 27.30 -12.57
C MET A 452 -5.51 28.19 -13.76
N GLN A 453 -4.29 28.72 -13.75
CA GLN A 453 -3.71 29.39 -14.90
C GLN A 453 -2.53 28.56 -15.39
N TYR A 454 -2.52 28.28 -16.69
CA TYR A 454 -1.48 27.52 -17.36
C TYR A 454 -0.75 28.45 -18.32
N GLU A 455 0.57 28.56 -18.19
CA GLU A 455 1.37 29.36 -19.14
C GLU A 455 1.53 28.70 -20.51
N ARG A 456 1.30 27.39 -20.62
CA ARG A 456 1.35 26.62 -21.88
C ARG A 456 0.02 25.91 -22.16
N GLU A 457 -0.30 25.68 -23.44
CA GLU A 457 -1.36 24.76 -23.83
C GLU A 457 -1.00 23.33 -23.42
N ASN A 458 -1.46 22.92 -22.23
CA ASN A 458 -1.06 21.67 -21.58
C ASN A 458 -1.94 20.46 -21.94
N ARG A 459 -2.85 20.58 -22.91
CA ARG A 459 -3.88 19.54 -23.19
C ARG A 459 -3.33 18.15 -23.54
N ASN A 460 -2.06 18.05 -23.99
CA ASN A 460 -1.39 16.76 -24.24
C ASN A 460 -0.31 16.42 -23.22
N GLY A 461 -0.06 17.28 -22.22
CA GLY A 461 1.06 17.17 -21.28
C GLY A 461 1.10 15.82 -20.55
N ARG A 462 -0.06 15.29 -20.14
CA ARG A 462 -0.14 13.99 -19.48
C ARG A 462 0.42 12.85 -20.32
N LYS A 463 0.19 12.86 -21.64
CA LYS A 463 0.73 11.84 -22.55
C LYS A 463 2.24 11.97 -22.72
N GLU A 464 2.78 13.16 -22.49
CA GLU A 464 4.21 13.48 -22.54
C GLU A 464 4.89 13.32 -21.17
N GLY A 465 4.19 12.76 -20.17
CA GLY A 465 4.74 12.54 -18.82
C GLY A 465 4.63 13.73 -17.87
N TYR A 466 3.84 14.76 -18.21
CA TYR A 466 3.62 15.93 -17.39
C TYR A 466 2.24 15.91 -16.69
N ASP A 467 2.23 16.09 -15.38
CA ASP A 467 0.99 16.25 -14.60
C ASP A 467 1.15 17.32 -13.52
N CYS A 468 0.00 17.80 -13.04
CA CYS A 468 -0.12 18.77 -11.96
C CYS A 468 -1.07 18.18 -10.91
N ILE A 469 -0.53 17.82 -9.75
CA ILE A 469 -1.32 17.27 -8.66
C ILE A 469 -1.67 18.40 -7.69
N LEU A 470 -2.96 18.71 -7.58
CA LEU A 470 -3.46 19.54 -6.49
C LEU A 470 -3.55 18.71 -5.22
N SER A 471 -3.20 19.31 -4.10
CA SER A 471 -3.40 18.77 -2.77
C SER A 471 -4.21 19.74 -1.94
N PHE A 472 -5.31 19.26 -1.36
CA PHE A 472 -6.23 20.01 -0.53
C PHE A 472 -5.98 19.67 0.93
N ASP A 473 -5.60 20.67 1.71
CA ASP A 473 -5.67 20.65 3.17
C ASP A 473 -7.03 21.26 3.55
N TYR A 474 -7.91 20.46 4.14
CA TYR A 474 -9.32 20.79 4.30
C TYR A 474 -9.87 20.14 5.57
N ALA A 475 -10.96 20.69 6.10
CA ALA A 475 -11.69 20.09 7.20
C ALA A 475 -13.20 20.28 6.96
N CYS A 476 -13.90 19.18 6.76
CA CYS A 476 -15.34 19.11 6.54
C CYS A 476 -15.81 17.66 6.74
N GLU A 477 -17.09 17.34 6.53
CA GLU A 477 -17.57 15.95 6.58
C GLU A 477 -17.24 15.27 5.25
N SER A 478 -17.64 15.89 4.15
CA SER A 478 -17.30 15.46 2.80
C SER A 478 -17.04 16.65 1.89
N MET A 479 -16.18 16.44 0.89
CA MET A 479 -15.84 17.43 -0.13
C MET A 479 -16.13 16.83 -1.51
N GLU A 480 -16.96 17.51 -2.29
CA GLU A 480 -17.28 17.13 -3.66
C GLU A 480 -16.61 18.09 -4.65
N LEU A 481 -16.00 17.56 -5.70
CA LEU A 481 -15.27 18.32 -6.70
C LEU A 481 -16.01 18.26 -8.04
N PHE A 482 -16.28 19.42 -8.62
CA PHE A 482 -17.00 19.56 -9.87
C PHE A 482 -16.16 20.26 -10.94
N VAL A 483 -16.19 19.71 -12.15
CA VAL A 483 -15.64 20.33 -13.36
C VAL A 483 -16.77 20.49 -14.36
N ASN A 484 -16.94 21.70 -14.90
CA ASN A 484 -18.04 22.04 -15.82
C ASN A 484 -19.44 21.68 -15.28
N GLY A 485 -19.63 21.76 -13.96
CA GLY A 485 -20.90 21.46 -13.28
C GLY A 485 -21.18 19.97 -13.03
N ARG A 486 -20.30 19.05 -13.45
CA ARG A 486 -20.41 17.61 -13.19
C ARG A 486 -19.46 17.21 -12.06
N LYS A 487 -19.94 16.40 -11.10
CA LYS A 487 -19.12 15.78 -10.05
C LYS A 487 -18.09 14.87 -10.70
N VAL A 488 -16.83 15.07 -10.39
CA VAL A 488 -15.70 14.29 -10.94
C VAL A 488 -14.88 13.58 -9.87
N ASN A 489 -15.04 13.97 -8.60
CA ASN A 489 -14.52 13.24 -7.46
C ASN A 489 -15.22 13.68 -6.17
N ASP A 490 -15.07 12.90 -5.12
CA ASP A 490 -15.63 13.17 -3.80
C ASP A 490 -14.80 12.54 -2.68
N TYR A 491 -14.73 13.19 -1.52
CA TYR A 491 -13.86 12.77 -0.42
C TYR A 491 -14.62 12.78 0.89
N PHE A 492 -14.42 11.75 1.70
CA PHE A 492 -14.69 11.82 3.13
C PHE A 492 -13.44 12.33 3.85
N TYR A 493 -13.63 13.24 4.81
CA TYR A 493 -12.53 13.71 5.63
C TYR A 493 -12.00 12.61 6.55
N THR A 494 -10.69 12.38 6.49
CA THR A 494 -9.97 11.41 7.34
C THR A 494 -8.86 12.07 8.16
N GLY A 495 -8.58 13.35 7.94
CA GLY A 495 -7.34 14.02 8.38
C GLY A 495 -6.21 14.00 7.36
N GLN A 496 -6.32 13.19 6.29
CA GLN A 496 -5.37 13.18 5.19
C GLN A 496 -5.72 14.22 4.13
N LYS A 497 -4.71 14.73 3.42
CA LYS A 497 -4.92 15.63 2.28
C LYS A 497 -5.61 14.89 1.14
N ALA A 498 -6.57 15.54 0.49
CA ALA A 498 -7.18 15.03 -0.74
C ALA A 498 -6.30 15.41 -1.95
N LEU A 499 -6.18 14.52 -2.93
CA LEU A 499 -5.39 14.76 -4.14
C LEU A 499 -6.30 15.00 -5.35
N PHE A 500 -5.83 15.70 -6.36
CA PHE A 500 -6.57 15.84 -7.62
C PHE A 500 -5.60 16.06 -8.78
N SER A 501 -5.53 15.10 -9.70
CA SER A 501 -4.70 15.22 -10.90
C SER A 501 -5.38 16.10 -11.94
N LEU A 502 -4.80 17.25 -12.26
CA LEU A 502 -5.32 18.14 -13.32
C LEU A 502 -5.17 17.49 -14.69
N GLY A 503 -4.07 16.78 -14.95
CA GLY A 503 -3.87 16.08 -16.21
C GLY A 503 -4.85 14.93 -16.42
N TYR A 504 -5.39 14.32 -15.35
CA TYR A 504 -6.43 13.28 -15.46
C TYR A 504 -7.72 13.84 -16.09
N PHE A 505 -8.00 15.12 -15.83
CA PHE A 505 -9.21 15.80 -16.27
C PHE A 505 -8.94 16.82 -17.38
N ASP A 506 -7.92 16.57 -18.21
CA ASP A 506 -7.54 17.41 -19.36
C ASP A 506 -7.24 18.88 -19.00
N PHE A 507 -6.62 19.10 -17.84
CA PHE A 507 -6.18 20.41 -17.34
C PHE A 507 -7.33 21.44 -17.30
N PRO A 508 -8.36 21.21 -16.45
CA PRO A 508 -9.47 22.15 -16.33
C PRO A 508 -8.94 23.50 -15.82
N THR A 509 -9.56 24.63 -16.19
CA THR A 509 -9.16 25.95 -15.68
C THR A 509 -9.93 26.36 -14.42
N LYS A 510 -10.99 25.62 -14.09
CA LYS A 510 -11.83 25.88 -12.92
C LYS A 510 -12.39 24.59 -12.34
N ILE A 511 -12.30 24.47 -11.01
CA ILE A 511 -12.96 23.44 -10.20
C ILE A 511 -13.87 24.15 -9.20
N THR A 512 -15.06 23.62 -8.99
CA THR A 512 -15.93 24.02 -7.87
C THR A 512 -15.85 22.95 -6.80
N ALA A 513 -15.47 23.32 -5.58
CA ALA A 513 -15.50 22.42 -4.44
C ALA A 513 -16.70 22.75 -3.55
N VAL A 514 -17.51 21.76 -3.22
CA VAL A 514 -18.64 21.87 -2.29
C VAL A 514 -18.29 21.08 -1.04
N LEU A 515 -18.21 21.77 0.10
CA LEU A 515 -17.85 21.17 1.39
C LEU A 515 -19.11 21.05 2.25
N HIS A 516 -19.44 19.82 2.61
CA HIS A 516 -20.49 19.49 3.56
C HIS A 516 -19.92 19.59 4.98
N PRO A 517 -20.55 20.32 5.90
CA PRO A 517 -19.97 20.59 7.21
C PRO A 517 -19.92 19.36 8.12
N LEU A 518 -18.82 19.21 8.85
CA LEU A 518 -18.67 18.27 9.96
C LEU A 518 -19.05 18.98 11.26
N HIS A 519 -19.85 18.34 12.10
CA HIS A 519 -20.29 18.89 13.37
C HIS A 519 -19.79 18.06 14.56
N GLU A 520 -19.60 18.71 15.70
CA GLU A 520 -19.37 18.03 16.97
C GLU A 520 -20.57 17.13 17.29
N GLY A 521 -20.32 15.83 17.48
CA GLY A 521 -21.35 14.84 17.77
C GLY A 521 -21.92 14.14 16.54
N ASP A 522 -21.42 14.42 15.33
CA ASP A 522 -21.70 13.57 14.17
C ASP A 522 -21.32 12.11 14.49
N HIS A 523 -22.20 11.19 14.09
CA HIS A 523 -22.06 9.76 14.40
C HIS A 523 -21.04 9.09 13.45
N ILE A 524 -19.79 9.52 13.56
CA ILE A 524 -18.65 9.16 12.70
C ILE A 524 -17.45 8.85 13.58
N TYR A 525 -16.72 7.78 13.25
CA TYR A 525 -15.37 7.54 13.76
C TYR A 525 -14.34 8.23 12.87
N LEU A 526 -13.66 9.20 13.46
CA LEU A 526 -12.41 9.77 12.96
C LEU A 526 -11.29 9.38 13.91
N GLN A 527 -10.18 8.90 13.35
CA GLN A 527 -8.98 8.66 14.17
C GLN A 527 -8.43 9.97 14.75
N GLU A 528 -8.50 11.05 13.97
CA GLU A 528 -8.11 12.40 14.37
C GLU A 528 -9.20 13.38 13.94
N TRP A 529 -9.80 14.06 14.91
CA TRP A 529 -10.79 15.11 14.64
C TRP A 529 -10.07 16.41 14.26
N PRO A 530 -10.61 17.19 13.30
CA PRO A 530 -10.05 18.49 13.00
C PRO A 530 -10.28 19.44 14.17
N LYS A 531 -9.51 20.54 14.21
CA LYS A 531 -9.93 21.69 15.02
C LYS A 531 -11.33 22.11 14.56
N MET A 532 -12.19 22.50 15.50
CA MET A 532 -13.56 22.95 15.24
C MET A 532 -13.69 24.41 15.62
N ASP A 533 -14.44 25.18 14.83
CA ASP A 533 -14.88 26.53 15.18
C ASP A 533 -16.39 26.53 15.41
N ASP A 534 -16.83 27.00 16.58
CA ASP A 534 -18.22 26.89 17.03
C ASP A 534 -18.85 25.50 16.79
N LYS A 535 -18.12 24.44 17.19
CA LYS A 535 -18.53 23.03 17.06
C LYS A 535 -18.72 22.54 15.61
N LYS A 536 -18.15 23.25 14.62
CA LYS A 536 -18.26 22.93 13.20
C LYS A 536 -16.90 23.02 12.51
N ALA A 537 -16.67 22.12 11.55
CA ALA A 537 -15.56 22.19 10.60
C ALA A 537 -16.10 22.20 9.19
N CYS A 538 -15.74 23.23 8.43
CA CYS A 538 -16.09 23.38 7.02
C CYS A 538 -15.21 24.46 6.38
N TRP A 539 -14.03 24.09 5.88
CA TRP A 539 -13.14 24.98 5.12
C TRP A 539 -12.08 24.21 4.33
N ILE A 540 -11.50 24.89 3.35
CA ILE A 540 -10.21 24.54 2.74
C ILE A 540 -9.17 25.47 3.36
N GLU A 541 -8.18 24.91 4.05
CA GLU A 541 -7.07 25.65 4.67
C GLU A 541 -6.04 26.05 3.60
N ALA A 542 -5.67 25.12 2.74
CA ALA A 542 -4.72 25.36 1.68
C ALA A 542 -4.99 24.47 0.45
N VAL A 543 -4.74 25.03 -0.73
CA VAL A 543 -4.59 24.27 -1.97
C VAL A 543 -3.17 24.46 -2.45
N THR A 544 -2.39 23.38 -2.43
CA THR A 544 -1.00 23.38 -2.94
C THR A 544 -0.93 22.62 -4.24
N LEU A 545 0.01 23.01 -5.10
CA LEU A 545 0.24 22.38 -6.39
C LEU A 545 1.63 21.74 -6.42
N THR A 546 1.71 20.54 -6.98
CA THR A 546 2.97 19.87 -7.32
C THR A 546 2.99 19.53 -8.80
N GLU A 547 3.99 20.02 -9.51
CA GLU A 547 4.25 19.65 -10.91
C GLU A 547 5.12 18.39 -10.96
N GLN A 548 4.78 17.47 -11.84
CA GLN A 548 5.45 16.19 -12.00
C GLN A 548 5.84 15.96 -13.47
N PHE A 549 7.08 15.53 -13.67
CA PHE A 549 7.67 15.17 -14.96
C PHE A 549 8.23 13.75 -14.88
N ALA A 550 8.00 12.93 -15.92
CA ALA A 550 8.35 11.50 -15.99
C ALA A 550 9.45 11.17 -17.01
#